data_AF-A0A8D8FZ04-F1
#
_entry.id   AF-A0A8D8FZ04-F1
#
_cell.length_a   1.000
_cell.length_b   1.000
_cell.length_c   1.000
_cell.angle_alpha   90.00
_cell.angle_beta   90.00
_cell.angle_gamma   90.00
#
_symmetry.space_group_name_H-M   'P 1'
#
loop_
_entity.id
_entity.type
_entity.pdbx_description
1 polymer ?
#
loop_
_entity_poly.entity_id
_entity_poly.type
_entity_poly.pdbx_seq_one_letter_code
_entity_poly.pdbx_strand_id
1 'polypeptide(L)'
;VVFVFNGFEENGLQGAHAFVLHPWWDRVRTFINMDVAANGGREIMFQAGPYYSFLMEYYRDYVKHPFCTALAEELFQADLVPSETDYFVYTKVGGRPGMDFAHSTWGYLYHTQYDAIDTIPMETLQHTGDNILGLTRALANAPELENMKEHKYGKAVFFDFLNWFLVYYPDWAGIAINTLMAMLGIGLIFGSFDIMASDNEVTYGRIVAQFFINFGVQLLSIAVGIGFSILMAVIMNAAGGAMSWFTEVWLISGLYMCPFIICTVLGPVLLIMFYKVEDVLLQTRIMLFLMAQQMIFIVIMMVMTGMEIRSAYIFAIVVIFFNASTIVNMIIRFKQFHWIYVHLIGQIIPIAYFSSFSLTVFSTFIPMQNRGNAESNPDMLIALFAVVIGLMITTFLTPLVAMMRKPFVYFGFVVAFWVISIIVSVTPVGFPYRAETSPQRYYVFHLDRNFYEFGGELRKSDSHFYIHPFDVYSPDTIVDTVPEMERATLLGDECDRELYCGIPYYQNTYHARRNIAWWLPANKPALDPPVILEFLGKESVDVNATRYDFSMQGPSHMSFYVSPLEG
;
A
#
# COMPACT_ATOMS: atom_id res chain seq x y z
N VAL A 1 28.82 -9.72 -14.44
CA VAL A 1 27.50 -10.02 -13.82
C VAL A 1 27.70 -11.19 -12.87
N VAL A 2 27.17 -11.09 -11.65
CA VAL A 2 27.15 -12.17 -10.65
C VAL A 2 25.68 -12.54 -10.42
N PHE A 3 25.34 -13.82 -10.53
CA PHE A 3 24.01 -14.31 -10.16
C PHE A 3 24.08 -14.82 -8.73
N VAL A 4 23.17 -14.35 -7.89
CA VAL A 4 23.10 -14.69 -6.46
C VAL A 4 21.79 -15.42 -6.25
N PHE A 5 21.86 -16.74 -6.13
CA PHE A 5 20.76 -17.57 -5.65
C PHE A 5 21.01 -17.80 -4.17
N ASN A 6 20.58 -16.84 -3.33
CA ASN A 6 20.70 -16.97 -1.89
C ASN A 6 19.48 -17.71 -1.32
N GLY A 7 19.57 -18.08 -0.04
CA GLY A 7 18.47 -18.69 0.71
C GLY A 7 18.28 -17.97 2.04
N PHE A 8 17.28 -18.40 2.80
CA PHE A 8 16.94 -17.84 4.12
C PHE A 8 16.54 -16.35 4.09
N GLU A 9 15.96 -15.87 2.99
CA GLU A 9 15.31 -14.56 2.90
C GLU A 9 14.15 -14.50 3.93
N GLU A 10 13.27 -15.49 3.89
CA GLU A 10 12.11 -15.65 4.78
C GLU A 10 12.47 -15.69 6.28
N ASN A 11 13.73 -16.02 6.59
CA ASN A 11 14.32 -16.06 7.93
C ASN A 11 15.13 -14.79 8.27
N GLY A 12 14.69 -13.63 7.76
CA GLY A 12 15.33 -12.34 8.03
C GLY A 12 16.57 -12.08 7.18
N LEU A 13 16.48 -12.34 5.87
CA LEU A 13 17.43 -11.86 4.85
C LEU A 13 18.87 -12.39 5.03
N GLN A 14 19.05 -13.53 5.71
CA GLN A 14 20.37 -14.00 6.15
C GLN A 14 21.30 -14.29 4.97
N GLY A 15 20.76 -14.78 3.86
CA GLY A 15 21.52 -15.02 2.64
C GLY A 15 22.14 -13.75 2.06
N ALA A 16 21.39 -12.65 2.01
CA ALA A 16 21.93 -11.36 1.57
C ALA A 16 22.97 -10.81 2.55
N HIS A 17 22.75 -10.96 3.86
CA HIS A 17 23.74 -10.59 4.87
C HIS A 17 25.06 -11.34 4.68
N ALA A 18 24.98 -12.65 4.43
CA ALA A 18 26.17 -13.47 4.13
C ALA A 18 26.85 -13.03 2.84
N PHE A 19 26.09 -12.67 1.79
CA PHE A 19 26.67 -12.22 0.53
C PHE A 19 27.37 -10.87 0.63
N VAL A 20 26.87 -9.93 1.44
CA VAL A 20 27.55 -8.65 1.70
C VAL A 20 28.93 -8.85 2.35
N LEU A 21 29.12 -9.93 3.11
CA LEU A 21 30.42 -10.30 3.70
C LEU A 21 31.32 -11.11 2.74
N HIS A 22 30.79 -11.52 1.58
CA HIS A 22 31.53 -12.33 0.62
C HIS A 22 32.56 -11.47 -0.15
N PRO A 23 33.77 -11.98 -0.47
CA PRO A 23 34.79 -11.22 -1.21
C PRO A 23 34.37 -10.67 -2.59
N TRP A 24 33.29 -11.19 -3.16
CA TRP A 24 32.74 -10.67 -4.42
C TRP A 24 31.97 -9.37 -4.25
N TRP A 25 31.44 -9.08 -3.05
CA TRP A 25 30.68 -7.86 -2.79
C TRP A 25 31.48 -6.58 -3.08
N ASP A 26 32.79 -6.61 -2.82
CA ASP A 26 33.70 -5.50 -3.13
C ASP A 26 33.74 -5.12 -4.61
N ARG A 27 33.42 -6.08 -5.49
CA ARG A 27 33.35 -5.90 -6.95
C ARG A 27 31.96 -5.53 -7.44
N VAL A 28 30.93 -5.70 -6.61
CA VAL A 28 29.56 -5.28 -6.95
C VAL A 28 29.50 -3.74 -6.93
N ARG A 29 28.87 -3.17 -7.95
CA ARG A 29 28.66 -1.72 -8.09
C ARG A 29 27.19 -1.33 -8.01
N THR A 30 26.33 -2.19 -8.56
CA THR A 30 24.88 -2.10 -8.47
C THR A 30 24.27 -3.51 -8.51
N PHE A 31 22.98 -3.63 -8.25
CA PHE A 31 22.25 -4.89 -8.27
C PHE A 31 20.83 -4.70 -8.81
N ILE A 32 20.23 -5.81 -9.25
CA ILE A 32 18.81 -5.94 -9.55
C ILE A 32 18.30 -7.00 -8.60
N ASN A 33 17.44 -6.61 -7.66
CA ASN A 33 16.72 -7.55 -6.81
C ASN A 33 15.43 -7.96 -7.51
N MET A 34 15.11 -9.25 -7.46
CA MET A 34 13.89 -9.81 -8.03
C MET A 34 13.20 -10.60 -6.94
N ASP A 35 12.08 -10.08 -6.50
CA ASP A 35 11.23 -10.65 -5.45
C ASP A 35 9.84 -10.93 -6.00
N VAL A 36 8.98 -11.54 -5.18
CA VAL A 36 7.63 -11.90 -5.55
C VAL A 36 6.75 -11.73 -4.32
N ALA A 37 5.66 -10.97 -4.45
CA ALA A 37 4.61 -10.91 -3.42
C ALA A 37 3.28 -11.50 -3.93
N ALA A 38 3.29 -12.10 -5.13
CA ALA A 38 2.11 -12.58 -5.83
C ALA A 38 2.45 -13.46 -7.06
N ASN A 39 1.51 -14.28 -7.52
CA ASN A 39 1.78 -15.33 -8.51
C ASN A 39 1.70 -14.88 -9.97
N GLY A 40 1.51 -13.58 -10.25
CA GLY A 40 1.49 -13.12 -11.64
C GLY A 40 1.46 -11.62 -11.86
N GLY A 41 1.11 -11.27 -13.09
CA GLY A 41 1.09 -9.89 -13.57
C GLY A 41 2.47 -9.42 -14.03
N ARG A 42 2.62 -8.11 -14.16
CA ARG A 42 3.90 -7.50 -14.50
C ARG A 42 4.65 -7.19 -13.22
N GLU A 43 5.97 -7.40 -13.21
CA GLU A 43 6.79 -6.95 -12.10
C GLU A 43 6.78 -5.43 -12.00
N ILE A 44 6.45 -4.91 -10.82
CA ILE A 44 6.57 -3.50 -10.51
C ILE A 44 8.00 -3.24 -10.05
N MET A 45 8.68 -2.26 -10.64
CA MET A 45 9.86 -1.68 -10.01
C MET A 45 9.37 -0.70 -8.95
N PHE A 46 9.58 -1.06 -7.69
CA PHE A 46 9.02 -0.34 -6.55
C PHE A 46 10.08 0.34 -5.70
N GLN A 47 11.37 0.09 -5.91
CA GLN A 47 12.46 0.87 -5.33
C GLN A 47 13.62 1.02 -6.32
N ALA A 48 14.20 2.21 -6.44
CA ALA A 48 15.40 2.46 -7.21
C ALA A 48 16.28 3.44 -6.46
N GLY A 49 17.56 3.10 -6.23
CA GLY A 49 18.48 3.87 -5.38
C GLY A 49 18.26 5.39 -5.48
N PRO A 50 17.70 6.07 -4.44
CA PRO A 50 17.06 7.39 -4.58
C PRO A 50 18.01 8.56 -4.90
N TYR A 51 19.30 8.27 -5.05
CA TYR A 51 20.36 9.22 -5.35
C TYR A 51 21.22 8.78 -6.54
N TYR A 52 20.74 7.82 -7.33
CA TYR A 52 21.42 7.31 -8.50
C TYR A 52 20.44 7.33 -9.67
N SER A 53 19.95 8.53 -10.01
CA SER A 53 18.91 8.75 -11.02
C SER A 53 19.24 8.15 -12.39
N PHE A 54 20.53 7.97 -12.70
CA PHE A 54 20.98 7.30 -13.92
C PHE A 54 20.41 5.87 -14.02
N LEU A 55 20.24 5.15 -12.91
CA LEU A 55 19.59 3.83 -12.90
C LEU A 55 18.23 3.90 -13.58
N MET A 56 17.44 4.93 -13.27
CA MET A 56 16.15 5.14 -13.90
C MET A 56 16.22 5.52 -15.39
N GLU A 57 17.32 6.12 -15.84
CA GLU A 57 17.57 6.34 -17.27
C GLU A 57 17.81 5.01 -17.99
N TYR A 58 18.59 4.11 -17.40
CA TYR A 58 18.76 2.74 -17.91
C TYR A 58 17.44 1.96 -17.88
N TYR A 59 16.63 2.13 -16.84
CA TYR A 59 15.29 1.56 -16.78
C TYR A 59 14.44 2.06 -17.96
N ARG A 60 14.37 3.38 -18.16
CA ARG A 60 13.61 4.01 -19.26
C ARG A 60 14.03 3.50 -20.64
N ASP A 61 15.34 3.38 -20.87
CA ASP A 61 15.88 3.14 -22.22
C ASP A 61 15.94 1.65 -22.58
N TYR A 62 15.99 0.74 -21.60
CA TYR A 62 16.27 -0.68 -21.85
C TYR A 62 15.20 -1.66 -21.33
N VAL A 63 14.24 -1.21 -20.53
CA VAL A 63 13.08 -2.03 -20.12
C VAL A 63 11.99 -1.93 -21.18
N LYS A 64 11.61 -3.07 -21.76
CA LYS A 64 10.65 -3.12 -22.88
C LYS A 64 9.22 -2.80 -22.43
N HIS A 65 8.86 -3.24 -21.23
CA HIS A 65 7.52 -3.14 -20.68
C HIS A 65 7.58 -2.54 -19.27
N PRO A 66 7.82 -1.22 -19.16
CA PRO A 66 7.99 -0.58 -17.87
C PRO A 66 6.71 -0.64 -17.04
N PHE A 67 6.87 -0.87 -15.74
CA PHE A 67 5.83 -0.76 -14.74
C PHE A 67 6.47 -0.35 -13.42
N CYS A 68 6.24 0.89 -13.00
CA CYS A 68 6.84 1.45 -11.79
C CYS A 68 6.06 2.66 -11.27
N THR A 69 6.30 3.05 -10.03
CA THR A 69 5.83 4.32 -9.48
C THR A 69 6.68 4.77 -8.31
N ALA A 70 7.01 6.07 -8.27
CA ALA A 70 7.66 6.70 -7.14
C ALA A 70 6.82 6.61 -5.85
N LEU A 71 5.50 6.45 -5.94
CA LEU A 71 4.64 6.25 -4.77
C LEU A 71 5.00 4.95 -4.05
N ALA A 72 5.18 3.85 -4.78
CA ALA A 72 5.54 2.56 -4.17
C ALA A 72 6.88 2.70 -3.44
N GLU A 73 7.85 3.37 -4.06
CA GLU A 73 9.14 3.64 -3.44
C GLU A 73 9.01 4.48 -2.16
N GLU A 74 8.19 5.52 -2.16
CA GLU A 74 7.96 6.36 -0.98
C GLU A 74 7.25 5.59 0.14
N LEU A 75 6.32 4.70 -0.17
CA LEU A 75 5.64 3.86 0.83
C LEU A 75 6.62 2.90 1.50
N PHE A 76 7.52 2.27 0.74
CA PHE A 76 8.56 1.39 1.31
C PHE A 76 9.61 2.19 2.10
N GLN A 77 10.05 3.35 1.60
CA GLN A 77 11.01 4.19 2.32
C GLN A 77 10.46 4.81 3.61
N ALA A 78 9.14 4.92 3.73
CA ALA A 78 8.43 5.42 4.91
C ALA A 78 8.00 4.30 5.88
N ASP A 79 8.42 3.05 5.66
CA ASP A 79 8.05 1.87 6.45
C ASP A 79 6.52 1.66 6.56
N LEU A 80 5.77 2.10 5.55
CA LEU A 80 4.31 1.94 5.48
C LEU A 80 3.89 0.60 4.86
N VAL A 81 4.84 -0.11 4.24
CA VAL A 81 4.67 -1.49 3.78
C VAL A 81 5.48 -2.39 4.73
N PRO A 82 4.83 -3.32 5.47
CA PRO A 82 5.51 -4.17 6.45
C PRO A 82 6.19 -5.36 5.74
N SER A 83 7.11 -5.06 4.84
CA SER A 83 7.87 -6.04 4.05
C SER A 83 9.27 -5.50 3.81
N GLU A 84 10.25 -6.37 3.91
CA GLU A 84 11.62 -6.11 3.48
C GLU A 84 12.01 -7.13 2.42
N THR A 85 13.05 -6.84 1.65
CA THR A 85 13.65 -7.73 0.66
C THR A 85 15.16 -7.62 0.80
N ASP A 86 15.91 -8.45 0.07
CA ASP A 86 17.37 -8.33 -0.01
C ASP A 86 17.86 -6.93 -0.44
N TYR A 87 17.01 -6.13 -1.11
CA TYR A 87 17.30 -4.72 -1.41
C TYR A 87 17.64 -3.93 -0.15
N PHE A 88 16.95 -4.17 0.97
CA PHE A 88 17.25 -3.53 2.25
C PHE A 88 18.69 -3.80 2.67
N VAL A 89 19.10 -5.08 2.66
CA VAL A 89 20.45 -5.47 3.08
C VAL A 89 21.50 -4.89 2.15
N TYR A 90 21.31 -5.03 0.83
CA TYR A 90 22.28 -4.55 -0.16
C TYR A 90 22.44 -3.02 -0.15
N THR A 91 21.36 -2.28 0.14
CA THR A 91 21.43 -0.81 0.24
C THR A 91 21.91 -0.33 1.61
N LYS A 92 21.30 -0.76 2.71
CA LYS A 92 21.54 -0.24 4.06
C LYS A 92 22.79 -0.82 4.70
N VAL A 93 23.04 -2.11 4.52
CA VAL A 93 24.20 -2.82 5.09
C VAL A 93 25.36 -2.82 4.10
N GLY A 94 25.07 -3.20 2.85
CA GLY A 94 26.07 -3.34 1.80
C GLY A 94 26.48 -2.03 1.13
N GLY A 95 25.70 -0.95 1.29
CA GLY A 95 26.03 0.38 0.79
C GLY A 95 26.06 0.51 -0.74
N ARG A 96 25.40 -0.40 -1.47
CA ARG A 96 25.30 -0.34 -2.95
C ARG A 96 23.90 0.09 -3.36
N PRO A 97 23.74 0.91 -4.40
CA PRO A 97 22.43 1.17 -4.97
C PRO A 97 22.01 0.06 -5.92
N GLY A 98 20.71 -0.11 -6.09
CA GLY A 98 20.16 -1.06 -7.04
C GLY A 98 18.72 -0.70 -7.38
N MET A 99 18.04 -1.66 -7.98
CA MET A 99 16.61 -1.61 -8.21
C MET A 99 15.95 -2.84 -7.60
N ASP A 100 14.74 -2.66 -7.10
CA ASP A 100 13.91 -3.71 -6.54
C ASP A 100 12.64 -3.91 -7.37
N PHE A 101 12.37 -5.18 -7.69
CA PHE A 101 11.29 -5.61 -8.56
C PHE A 101 10.48 -6.68 -7.86
N ALA A 102 9.15 -6.57 -7.90
CA ALA A 102 8.27 -7.62 -7.38
C ALA A 102 7.02 -7.80 -8.23
N HIS A 103 6.52 -9.03 -8.30
CA HIS A 103 5.14 -9.26 -8.75
C HIS A 103 4.16 -8.96 -7.62
N SER A 104 3.09 -8.23 -7.91
CA SER A 104 2.07 -7.85 -6.92
C SER A 104 0.63 -8.18 -7.34
N THR A 105 0.43 -8.88 -8.46
CA THR A 105 -0.91 -9.26 -8.94
C THR A 105 -1.24 -10.71 -8.54
N TRP A 106 -2.42 -10.94 -7.96
CA TRP A 106 -2.86 -12.22 -7.39
C TRP A 106 -2.15 -12.61 -6.08
N GLY A 107 -1.90 -11.63 -5.21
CA GLY A 107 -1.22 -11.83 -3.93
C GLY A 107 -1.96 -12.70 -2.89
N TYR A 108 -3.11 -13.30 -3.25
CA TYR A 108 -3.90 -14.17 -2.38
C TYR A 108 -3.24 -15.53 -2.13
N LEU A 109 -2.44 -16.02 -3.08
CA LEU A 109 -1.82 -17.35 -3.01
C LEU A 109 -0.43 -17.33 -2.37
N TYR A 110 0.18 -16.14 -2.27
CA TYR A 110 1.47 -15.92 -1.63
C TYR A 110 1.56 -16.57 -0.25
N HIS A 111 2.65 -17.27 0.06
CA HIS A 111 2.87 -17.97 1.34
C HIS A 111 1.75 -18.97 1.69
N THR A 112 1.17 -19.62 0.69
CA THR A 112 0.20 -20.71 0.88
C THR A 112 0.64 -21.96 0.13
N GLN A 113 -0.02 -23.08 0.37
CA GLN A 113 0.21 -24.31 -0.40
C GLN A 113 -0.09 -24.18 -1.91
N TYR A 114 -0.82 -23.12 -2.31
CA TYR A 114 -1.15 -22.82 -3.71
C TYR A 114 -0.11 -21.89 -4.37
N ASP A 115 0.92 -21.49 -3.63
CA ASP A 115 2.07 -20.77 -4.17
C ASP A 115 2.97 -21.74 -4.94
N ALA A 116 2.57 -22.04 -6.18
CA ALA A 116 3.07 -23.17 -6.95
C ALA A 116 3.29 -22.79 -8.43
N ILE A 117 4.08 -23.60 -9.14
CA ILE A 117 4.49 -23.31 -10.52
C ILE A 117 3.31 -23.25 -11.50
N ASP A 118 2.24 -23.99 -11.24
CA ASP A 118 1.04 -24.05 -12.05
C ASP A 118 0.13 -22.82 -11.88
N THR A 119 0.31 -22.06 -10.81
CA THR A 119 -0.40 -20.79 -10.58
C THR A 119 0.31 -19.57 -11.16
N ILE A 120 1.49 -19.77 -11.76
CA ILE A 120 2.28 -18.71 -12.41
C ILE A 120 2.07 -18.73 -13.93
N PRO A 121 1.44 -17.69 -14.52
CA PRO A 121 1.30 -17.59 -15.98
C PRO A 121 2.66 -17.51 -16.68
N MET A 122 2.81 -18.19 -17.82
CA MET A 122 4.06 -18.17 -18.60
C MET A 122 4.39 -16.76 -19.11
N GLU A 123 3.37 -15.96 -19.39
CA GLU A 123 3.49 -14.57 -19.80
C GLU A 123 4.19 -13.72 -18.73
N THR A 124 3.94 -14.00 -17.44
CA THR A 124 4.63 -13.34 -16.31
C THR A 124 6.14 -13.58 -16.41
N LEU A 125 6.55 -14.84 -16.58
CA LEU A 125 7.97 -15.22 -16.66
C LEU A 125 8.65 -14.61 -17.89
N GLN A 126 7.99 -14.67 -19.05
CA GLN A 126 8.51 -14.10 -20.28
C GLN A 126 8.65 -12.57 -20.17
N HIS A 127 7.65 -11.89 -19.59
CA HIS A 127 7.67 -10.45 -19.37
C HIS A 127 8.86 -10.01 -18.50
N THR A 128 9.03 -10.66 -17.35
CA THR A 128 10.17 -10.39 -16.46
C THR A 128 11.49 -10.70 -17.15
N GLY A 129 11.60 -11.83 -17.87
CA GLY A 129 12.79 -12.17 -18.64
C GLY A 129 13.17 -11.11 -19.69
N ASP A 130 12.18 -10.59 -20.43
CA ASP A 130 12.38 -9.54 -21.44
C ASP A 130 12.91 -8.23 -20.85
N ASN A 131 12.35 -7.81 -19.71
CA ASN A 131 12.72 -6.58 -19.02
C ASN A 131 14.10 -6.70 -18.34
N ILE A 132 14.30 -7.75 -17.55
CA ILE A 132 15.51 -7.94 -16.75
C ILE A 132 16.73 -8.23 -17.64
N LEU A 133 16.57 -8.98 -18.74
CA LEU A 133 17.67 -9.25 -19.67
C LEU A 133 18.16 -7.96 -20.35
N GLY A 134 17.24 -7.11 -20.80
CA GLY A 134 17.56 -5.81 -21.41
C GLY A 134 18.32 -4.92 -20.42
N LEU A 135 17.75 -4.75 -19.23
CA LEU A 135 18.32 -3.92 -18.17
C LEU A 135 19.70 -4.43 -17.70
N THR A 136 19.84 -5.75 -17.48
CA THR A 136 21.11 -6.35 -17.04
C THR A 136 22.23 -6.13 -18.05
N ARG A 137 21.96 -6.31 -19.35
CA ARG A 137 22.95 -6.07 -20.40
C ARG A 137 23.36 -4.61 -20.46
N ALA A 138 22.42 -3.70 -20.28
CA ALA A 138 22.70 -2.27 -20.31
C ALA A 138 23.53 -1.84 -19.10
N LEU A 139 23.12 -2.20 -17.88
CA LEU A 139 23.86 -1.90 -16.66
C LEU A 139 25.25 -2.53 -16.64
N ALA A 140 25.42 -3.75 -17.18
CA ALA A 140 26.73 -4.39 -17.26
C ALA A 140 27.76 -3.62 -18.11
N ASN A 141 27.31 -2.71 -18.98
CA ASN A 141 28.15 -1.88 -19.84
C ASN A 141 28.06 -0.37 -19.48
N ALA A 142 27.47 -0.04 -18.33
CA ALA A 142 27.25 1.33 -17.92
C ALA A 142 28.54 2.00 -17.41
N PRO A 143 29.06 3.05 -18.06
CA PRO A 143 30.28 3.74 -17.62
C PRO A 143 30.11 4.41 -16.25
N GLU A 144 28.89 4.80 -15.86
CA GLU A 144 28.59 5.42 -14.57
C GLU A 144 28.95 4.50 -13.39
N LEU A 145 28.93 3.18 -13.60
CA LEU A 145 29.31 2.19 -12.58
C LEU A 145 30.81 2.20 -12.25
N GLU A 146 31.66 2.73 -13.14
CA GLU A 146 33.09 2.90 -12.88
C GLU A 146 33.33 4.02 -11.86
N ASN A 147 32.52 5.09 -11.89
CA ASN A 147 32.64 6.24 -11.00
C ASN A 147 31.30 6.65 -10.39
N MET A 148 30.77 5.77 -9.54
CA MET A 148 29.48 5.94 -8.85
C MET A 148 29.39 7.22 -8.01
N LYS A 149 30.51 7.72 -7.46
CA LYS A 149 30.51 8.89 -6.58
C LYS A 149 30.16 10.17 -7.33
N GLU A 150 30.64 10.30 -8.57
CA GLU A 150 30.35 11.46 -9.42
C GLU A 150 28.91 11.43 -9.95
N HIS A 151 28.30 10.25 -10.02
CA HIS A 151 26.95 10.03 -10.57
C HIS A 151 25.87 9.92 -9.50
N LYS A 152 26.17 10.37 -8.27
CA LYS A 152 25.18 10.46 -7.19
C LYS A 152 24.32 11.71 -7.37
N TYR A 153 23.44 11.69 -8.37
CA TYR A 153 22.51 12.77 -8.69
C TYR A 153 21.17 12.58 -7.96
N GLY A 154 20.47 13.69 -7.69
CA GLY A 154 19.29 13.73 -6.82
C GLY A 154 18.15 12.78 -7.20
N LYS A 155 17.07 12.82 -6.41
CA LYS A 155 15.89 11.98 -6.64
C LYS A 155 15.29 12.23 -8.03
N ALA A 156 14.50 11.27 -8.49
CA ALA A 156 13.72 11.40 -9.72
C ALA A 156 12.26 11.04 -9.47
N VAL A 157 11.37 11.66 -10.24
CA VAL A 157 9.97 11.28 -10.31
C VAL A 157 9.80 10.34 -11.49
N PHE A 158 9.19 9.19 -11.22
CA PHE A 158 8.89 8.20 -12.23
C PHE A 158 7.55 7.54 -11.95
N PHE A 159 6.81 7.25 -13.01
CA PHE A 159 5.59 6.48 -12.93
C PHE A 159 5.18 5.97 -14.30
N ASP A 160 4.51 4.82 -14.30
CA ASP A 160 3.81 4.33 -15.46
C ASP A 160 2.49 5.11 -15.67
N PHE A 161 2.22 5.50 -16.92
CA PHE A 161 0.99 6.15 -17.32
C PHE A 161 0.11 5.18 -18.13
N LEU A 162 -1.01 4.75 -17.52
CA LEU A 162 -2.01 3.86 -18.13
C LEU A 162 -1.49 2.50 -18.62
N ASN A 163 -0.34 2.04 -18.12
CA ASN A 163 0.36 0.86 -18.60
C ASN A 163 0.85 0.99 -20.05
N TRP A 164 0.94 2.22 -20.57
CA TRP A 164 1.31 2.49 -21.97
C TRP A 164 2.75 2.94 -22.12
N PHE A 165 3.22 3.81 -21.22
CA PHE A 165 4.59 4.33 -21.26
C PHE A 165 5.03 4.87 -19.90
N LEU A 166 6.35 4.93 -19.73
CA LEU A 166 7.00 5.50 -18.57
C LEU A 166 7.07 7.03 -18.68
N VAL A 167 6.70 7.72 -17.61
CA VAL A 167 7.05 9.13 -17.39
C VAL A 167 8.22 9.19 -16.42
N TYR A 168 9.27 9.92 -16.78
CA TYR A 168 10.48 10.10 -15.97
C TYR A 168 11.00 11.54 -16.10
N TYR A 169 11.31 12.17 -14.97
CA TYR A 169 12.01 13.46 -14.92
C TYR A 169 12.72 13.66 -13.57
N PRO A 170 13.78 14.49 -13.52
CA PRO A 170 14.47 14.78 -12.27
C PRO A 170 13.56 15.54 -11.29
N ASP A 171 13.81 15.40 -9.98
CA ASP A 171 12.98 15.96 -8.92
C ASP A 171 12.75 17.48 -9.04
N TRP A 172 13.81 18.24 -9.36
CA TRP A 172 13.71 19.69 -9.58
C TRP A 172 12.71 20.06 -10.68
N ALA A 173 12.61 19.23 -11.74
CA ALA A 173 11.66 19.45 -12.82
C ALA A 173 10.24 19.17 -12.35
N GLY A 174 10.04 18.19 -11.46
CA GLY A 174 8.76 17.95 -10.80
C GLY A 174 8.30 19.14 -9.97
N ILE A 175 9.19 19.70 -9.15
CA ILE A 175 8.92 20.92 -8.37
C ILE A 175 8.55 22.09 -9.30
N ALA A 176 9.30 22.28 -10.39
CA ALA A 176 9.02 23.33 -11.37
C ALA A 176 7.66 23.13 -12.06
N ILE A 177 7.35 21.92 -12.53
CA ILE A 177 6.07 21.58 -13.18
C ILE A 177 4.92 21.85 -12.20
N ASN A 178 5.00 21.34 -10.97
CA ASN A 178 3.94 21.51 -9.97
C ASN A 178 3.72 22.99 -9.65
N THR A 179 4.80 23.74 -9.44
CA THR A 179 4.73 25.18 -9.13
C THR A 179 4.15 25.97 -10.31
N LEU A 180 4.59 25.71 -11.54
CA LEU A 180 4.08 26.36 -12.74
C LEU A 180 2.59 26.05 -12.96
N MET A 181 2.18 24.78 -12.80
CA MET A 181 0.79 24.36 -12.95
C MET A 181 -0.11 24.93 -11.85
N ALA A 182 0.40 25.08 -10.62
CA ALA A 182 -0.29 25.76 -9.54
C ALA A 182 -0.48 27.25 -9.82
N MET A 183 0.59 27.96 -10.22
CA MET A 183 0.51 29.38 -10.58
C MET A 183 -0.45 29.63 -11.75
N LEU A 184 -0.37 28.79 -12.79
CA LEU A 184 -1.30 28.83 -13.91
C LEU A 184 -2.74 28.59 -13.44
N GLY A 185 -2.98 27.55 -12.65
CA GLY A 185 -4.31 27.21 -12.15
C GLY A 185 -4.92 28.32 -11.29
N ILE A 186 -4.13 28.90 -10.37
CA ILE A 186 -4.54 30.05 -9.56
C ILE A 186 -4.87 31.26 -10.45
N GLY A 187 -4.02 31.57 -11.43
CA GLY A 187 -4.26 32.64 -12.40
C GLY A 187 -5.53 32.42 -13.22
N LEU A 188 -5.79 31.19 -13.67
CA LEU A 188 -7.00 30.82 -14.40
C LEU A 188 -8.26 30.95 -13.54
N ILE A 189 -8.19 30.57 -12.26
CA ILE A 189 -9.29 30.74 -11.30
C ILE A 189 -9.63 32.22 -11.14
N PHE A 190 -8.64 33.07 -10.83
CA PHE A 190 -8.88 34.50 -10.66
C PHE A 190 -9.31 35.20 -11.95
N GLY A 191 -8.71 34.87 -13.09
CA GLY A 191 -9.13 35.41 -14.39
C GLY A 191 -10.54 34.97 -14.78
N SER A 192 -10.97 33.78 -14.35
CA SER A 192 -12.35 33.34 -14.54
C SER A 192 -13.33 34.11 -13.66
N PHE A 193 -12.93 34.54 -12.46
CA PHE A 193 -13.77 35.41 -11.63
C PHE A 193 -14.04 36.76 -12.31
N ASP A 194 -13.06 37.33 -13.02
CA ASP A 194 -13.25 38.56 -13.78
C ASP A 194 -14.27 38.39 -14.92
N ILE A 195 -14.16 37.31 -15.69
CA ILE A 195 -15.11 36.99 -16.76
C ILE A 195 -16.52 36.77 -16.17
N MET A 196 -16.63 35.99 -15.10
CA MET A 196 -17.90 35.72 -14.43
C MET A 196 -18.53 37.00 -13.85
N ALA A 197 -17.74 37.86 -13.21
CA ALA A 197 -18.21 39.13 -12.66
C ALA A 197 -18.75 40.05 -13.78
N SER A 198 -18.02 40.15 -14.89
CA SER A 198 -18.45 40.93 -16.06
C SER A 198 -19.72 40.37 -16.70
N ASP A 199 -19.82 39.07 -16.90
CA ASP A 199 -20.94 38.44 -17.60
C ASP A 199 -22.23 38.38 -16.74
N ASN A 200 -22.10 38.37 -15.41
CA ASN A 200 -23.23 38.39 -14.47
C ASN A 200 -23.59 39.80 -13.98
N GLU A 201 -22.87 40.85 -14.42
CA GLU A 201 -23.04 42.24 -13.95
C GLU A 201 -22.95 42.39 -12.41
N VAL A 202 -22.10 41.59 -11.75
CA VAL A 202 -21.90 41.59 -10.29
C VAL A 202 -20.49 42.03 -9.92
N THR A 203 -20.32 42.47 -8.67
CA THR A 203 -19.00 42.86 -8.17
C THR A 203 -18.06 41.66 -8.03
N TYR A 204 -16.78 41.85 -8.36
CA TYR A 204 -15.73 40.83 -8.20
C TYR A 204 -15.69 40.25 -6.78
N GLY A 205 -15.80 41.11 -5.77
CA GLY A 205 -15.83 40.70 -4.36
C GLY A 205 -16.98 39.75 -4.02
N ARG A 206 -18.13 39.86 -4.72
CA ARG A 206 -19.25 38.93 -4.55
C ARG A 206 -18.91 37.54 -5.07
N ILE A 207 -18.28 37.43 -6.24
CA ILE A 207 -17.83 36.15 -6.81
C ILE A 207 -16.79 35.49 -5.90
N VAL A 208 -15.81 36.26 -5.42
CA VAL A 208 -14.80 35.76 -4.48
C VAL A 208 -15.41 35.26 -3.17
N ALA A 209 -16.36 36.01 -2.60
CA ALA A 209 -17.06 35.56 -1.39
C ALA A 209 -17.82 34.25 -1.62
N GLN A 210 -18.51 34.11 -2.77
CA GLN A 210 -19.19 32.87 -3.14
C GLN A 210 -18.21 31.71 -3.34
N PHE A 211 -17.06 31.95 -3.95
CA PHE A 211 -16.00 30.94 -4.09
C PHE A 211 -15.55 30.40 -2.72
N PHE A 212 -15.28 31.27 -1.74
CA PHE A 212 -14.85 30.81 -0.41
C PHE A 212 -15.96 30.06 0.35
N ILE A 213 -17.23 30.42 0.16
CA ILE A 213 -18.35 29.64 0.71
C ILE A 213 -18.38 28.25 0.07
N ASN A 214 -18.30 28.15 -1.26
CA ASN A 214 -18.26 26.88 -1.97
C ASN A 214 -17.06 26.01 -1.56
N PHE A 215 -15.88 26.62 -1.46
CA PHE A 215 -14.65 25.98 -1.00
C PHE A 215 -14.80 25.42 0.42
N GLY A 216 -15.34 26.22 1.36
CA GLY A 216 -15.60 25.76 2.73
C GLY A 216 -16.60 24.61 2.80
N VAL A 217 -17.70 24.69 2.04
CA VAL A 217 -18.70 23.60 1.97
C VAL A 217 -18.09 22.34 1.39
N GLN A 218 -17.24 22.44 0.36
CA GLN A 218 -16.63 21.29 -0.27
C GLN A 218 -15.60 20.61 0.64
N LEU A 219 -14.76 21.39 1.34
CA LEU A 219 -13.86 20.86 2.36
C LEU A 219 -14.61 20.15 3.49
N LEU A 220 -15.68 20.76 4.01
CA LEU A 220 -16.54 20.14 5.00
C LEU A 220 -17.18 18.84 4.47
N SER A 221 -17.64 18.84 3.23
CA SER A 221 -18.26 17.67 2.60
C SER A 221 -17.28 16.51 2.43
N ILE A 222 -16.02 16.79 2.06
CA ILE A 222 -14.94 15.81 1.99
C ILE A 222 -14.63 15.27 3.39
N ALA A 223 -14.46 16.15 4.39
CA ALA A 223 -14.15 15.73 5.77
C ALA A 223 -15.25 14.85 6.37
N VAL A 224 -16.52 15.23 6.18
CA VAL A 224 -17.68 14.43 6.61
C VAL A 224 -17.73 13.10 5.85
N GLY A 225 -17.49 13.10 4.54
CA GLY A 225 -17.45 11.87 3.74
C GLY A 225 -16.35 10.88 4.18
N ILE A 226 -15.15 11.39 4.49
CA ILE A 226 -14.06 10.59 5.08
C ILE A 226 -14.55 9.99 6.40
N GLY A 227 -15.15 10.81 7.28
CA GLY A 227 -15.69 10.38 8.55
C GLY A 227 -16.73 9.26 8.44
N PHE A 228 -17.69 9.38 7.51
CA PHE A 228 -18.69 8.33 7.27
C PHE A 228 -18.09 7.03 6.73
N SER A 229 -17.08 7.11 5.87
CA SER A 229 -16.43 5.93 5.30
C SER A 229 -15.60 5.19 6.34
N ILE A 230 -14.89 5.92 7.19
CA ILE A 230 -14.15 5.36 8.35
C ILE A 230 -15.14 4.78 9.36
N LEU A 231 -16.25 5.48 9.65
CA LEU A 231 -17.29 4.96 10.53
C LEU A 231 -17.86 3.65 10.00
N MET A 232 -18.05 3.53 8.68
CA MET A 232 -18.49 2.29 8.06
C MET A 232 -17.47 1.16 8.27
N ALA A 233 -16.17 1.41 8.12
CA ALA A 233 -15.13 0.44 8.44
C ALA A 233 -15.12 0.00 9.92
N VAL A 234 -15.39 0.91 10.85
CA VAL A 234 -15.57 0.58 12.28
C VAL A 234 -16.79 -0.31 12.48
N ILE A 235 -17.93 0.02 11.86
CA ILE A 235 -19.17 -0.74 11.97
C ILE A 235 -19.01 -2.15 11.43
N MET A 236 -18.40 -2.31 10.25
CA MET A 236 -18.16 -3.63 9.65
C MET A 236 -17.32 -4.52 10.55
N ASN A 237 -16.24 -3.97 11.11
CA ASN A 237 -15.40 -4.70 12.05
C ASN A 237 -16.15 -5.07 13.34
N ALA A 238 -16.88 -4.13 13.93
CA ALA A 238 -17.67 -4.38 15.16
C ALA A 238 -18.82 -5.39 14.94
N ALA A 239 -19.34 -5.47 13.72
CA ALA A 239 -20.41 -6.40 13.35
C ALA A 239 -19.89 -7.78 12.88
N GLY A 240 -18.57 -8.03 12.90
CA GLY A 240 -17.97 -9.29 12.42
C GLY A 240 -17.94 -9.44 10.90
N GLY A 241 -18.20 -8.37 10.14
CA GLY A 241 -18.21 -8.33 8.67
C GLY A 241 -16.95 -7.72 8.05
N ALA A 242 -15.86 -7.62 8.82
CA ALA A 242 -14.57 -7.14 8.33
C ALA A 242 -14.11 -7.95 7.11
N MET A 243 -13.36 -7.32 6.20
CA MET A 243 -12.83 -7.98 4.99
C MET A 243 -13.89 -8.62 4.07
N SER A 244 -15.16 -8.23 4.17
CA SER A 244 -16.20 -8.77 3.28
C SER A 244 -15.91 -8.54 1.78
N TRP A 245 -15.10 -7.54 1.48
CA TRP A 245 -14.58 -7.19 0.16
C TRP A 245 -13.34 -8.00 -0.28
N PHE A 246 -12.79 -8.90 0.55
CA PHE A 246 -11.51 -9.57 0.29
C PHE A 246 -11.53 -10.37 -1.02
N THR A 247 -12.57 -11.19 -1.22
CA THR A 247 -12.83 -11.86 -2.51
C THR A 247 -13.66 -10.98 -3.44
N GLU A 248 -14.75 -10.39 -2.91
CA GLU A 248 -15.72 -9.62 -3.68
C GLU A 248 -15.35 -8.13 -3.70
N VAL A 249 -14.27 -7.80 -4.41
CA VAL A 249 -13.62 -6.47 -4.41
C VAL A 249 -14.57 -5.31 -4.75
N TRP A 250 -15.63 -5.57 -5.51
CA TRP A 250 -16.64 -4.54 -5.85
C TRP A 250 -17.38 -4.00 -4.61
N LEU A 251 -17.45 -4.76 -3.52
CA LEU A 251 -18.06 -4.31 -2.26
C LEU A 251 -17.36 -3.08 -1.68
N ILE A 252 -16.07 -2.85 -1.97
CA ILE A 252 -15.36 -1.61 -1.57
C ILE A 252 -16.07 -0.37 -2.09
N SER A 253 -16.54 -0.41 -3.33
CA SER A 253 -17.24 0.70 -3.97
C SER A 253 -18.56 1.00 -3.26
N GLY A 254 -19.28 -0.06 -2.88
CA GLY A 254 -20.51 0.05 -2.12
C GLY A 254 -20.26 0.54 -0.70
N LEU A 255 -19.50 -0.22 0.08
CA LEU A 255 -19.31 -0.01 1.52
C LEU A 255 -18.61 1.31 1.83
N TYR A 256 -17.55 1.68 1.10
CA TYR A 256 -16.72 2.84 1.47
C TYR A 256 -16.78 3.99 0.47
N MET A 257 -16.87 3.76 -0.85
CA MET A 257 -16.94 4.88 -1.79
C MET A 257 -18.32 5.56 -1.80
N CYS A 258 -19.41 4.82 -1.69
CA CYS A 258 -20.75 5.41 -1.69
C CYS A 258 -21.03 6.40 -0.55
N PRO A 259 -20.76 6.09 0.74
CA PRO A 259 -20.95 7.09 1.80
C PRO A 259 -20.11 8.35 1.56
N PHE A 260 -18.87 8.20 1.07
CA PHE A 260 -18.03 9.33 0.66
C PHE A 260 -18.66 10.16 -0.46
N ILE A 261 -19.08 9.52 -1.56
CA ILE A 261 -19.67 10.17 -2.73
C ILE A 261 -20.98 10.89 -2.35
N ILE A 262 -21.82 10.26 -1.51
CA ILE A 262 -23.06 10.89 -1.02
C ILE A 262 -22.72 12.20 -0.33
N CYS A 263 -21.77 12.21 0.62
CA CYS A 263 -21.42 13.42 1.36
C CYS A 263 -20.81 14.51 0.47
N THR A 264 -19.87 14.14 -0.40
CA THR A 264 -19.18 15.09 -1.31
C THR A 264 -20.12 15.78 -2.30
N VAL A 265 -21.20 15.11 -2.74
CA VAL A 265 -22.20 15.68 -3.65
C VAL A 265 -23.33 16.38 -2.87
N LEU A 266 -23.73 15.86 -1.71
CA LEU A 266 -24.87 16.38 -0.94
C LEU A 266 -24.63 17.80 -0.45
N GLY A 267 -23.46 18.10 0.12
CA GLY A 267 -23.16 19.46 0.61
C GLY A 267 -23.32 20.55 -0.46
N PRO A 268 -22.67 20.41 -1.64
CA PRO A 268 -22.86 21.32 -2.77
C PRO A 268 -24.32 21.44 -3.24
N VAL A 269 -25.05 20.32 -3.34
CA VAL A 269 -26.47 20.33 -3.74
C VAL A 269 -27.33 21.06 -2.72
N LEU A 270 -27.14 20.82 -1.42
CA LEU A 270 -27.86 21.51 -0.35
C LEU A 270 -27.57 23.02 -0.38
N LEU A 271 -26.30 23.41 -0.60
CA LEU A 271 -25.96 24.83 -0.74
C LEU A 271 -26.70 25.46 -1.93
N ILE A 272 -26.74 24.78 -3.09
CA ILE A 272 -27.43 25.29 -4.27
C ILE A 272 -28.93 25.48 -4.01
N MET A 273 -29.55 24.50 -3.33
CA MET A 273 -30.98 24.48 -3.06
C MET A 273 -31.43 25.50 -2.01
N PHE A 274 -30.69 25.61 -0.89
CA PHE A 274 -31.13 26.37 0.27
C PHE A 274 -30.54 27.77 0.33
N TYR A 275 -29.31 27.96 -0.16
CA TYR A 275 -28.68 29.27 -0.19
C TYR A 275 -29.00 29.94 -1.52
N LYS A 276 -30.03 30.80 -1.52
CA LYS A 276 -30.43 31.56 -2.70
C LYS A 276 -29.57 32.82 -2.82
N VAL A 277 -28.94 32.98 -3.98
CA VAL A 277 -28.22 34.19 -4.37
C VAL A 277 -28.95 34.73 -5.59
N GLU A 278 -29.69 35.83 -5.42
CA GLU A 278 -30.56 36.38 -6.48
C GLU A 278 -29.73 37.00 -7.61
N ASP A 279 -28.58 37.58 -7.27
CA ASP A 279 -27.74 38.33 -8.22
C ASP A 279 -26.79 37.45 -9.06
N VAL A 280 -26.65 36.15 -8.76
CA VAL A 280 -25.65 35.28 -9.41
C VAL A 280 -26.34 34.10 -10.09
N LEU A 281 -26.10 33.94 -11.39
CA LEU A 281 -26.68 32.84 -12.18
C LEU A 281 -26.31 31.47 -11.59
N LEU A 282 -27.26 30.54 -11.60
CA LEU A 282 -27.05 29.16 -11.12
C LEU A 282 -25.84 28.49 -11.78
N GLN A 283 -25.64 28.72 -13.08
CA GLN A 283 -24.50 28.21 -13.83
C GLN A 283 -23.16 28.67 -13.25
N THR A 284 -23.04 29.96 -12.95
CA THR A 284 -21.85 30.56 -12.32
C THR A 284 -21.59 29.92 -10.96
N ARG A 285 -22.63 29.73 -10.15
CA ARG A 285 -22.52 29.07 -8.83
C ARG A 285 -21.98 27.64 -8.95
N ILE A 286 -22.39 26.89 -9.97
CA ILE A 286 -21.94 25.53 -10.22
C ILE A 286 -20.47 25.52 -10.68
N MET A 287 -20.08 26.43 -11.57
CA MET A 287 -18.67 26.55 -12.00
C MET A 287 -17.73 26.91 -10.85
N LEU A 288 -18.19 27.70 -9.89
CA LEU A 288 -17.40 28.03 -8.71
C LEU A 288 -17.08 26.79 -7.85
N PHE A 289 -17.92 25.75 -7.84
CA PHE A 289 -17.57 24.47 -7.22
C PHE A 289 -16.46 23.75 -7.99
N LEU A 290 -16.45 23.85 -9.31
CA LEU A 290 -15.39 23.29 -10.14
C LEU A 290 -14.03 23.94 -9.83
N MET A 291 -14.03 25.27 -9.67
CA MET A 291 -12.84 26.04 -9.31
C MET A 291 -12.40 25.78 -7.87
N ALA A 292 -13.36 25.63 -6.94
CA ALA A 292 -13.05 25.26 -5.57
C ALA A 292 -12.37 23.89 -5.51
N GLN A 293 -12.86 22.92 -6.28
CA GLN A 293 -12.26 21.60 -6.39
C GLN A 293 -10.85 21.65 -7.00
N GLN A 294 -10.66 22.43 -8.07
CA GLN A 294 -9.35 22.67 -8.66
C GLN A 294 -8.39 23.27 -7.61
N MET A 295 -8.84 24.25 -6.82
CA MET A 295 -8.05 24.85 -5.75
C MET A 295 -7.66 23.82 -4.67
N ILE A 296 -8.56 22.92 -4.28
CA ILE A 296 -8.26 21.85 -3.32
C ILE A 296 -7.10 20.99 -3.84
N PHE A 297 -7.14 20.56 -5.10
CA PHE A 297 -6.05 19.76 -5.68
C PHE A 297 -4.74 20.54 -5.82
N ILE A 298 -4.79 21.83 -6.16
CA ILE A 298 -3.61 22.71 -6.17
C ILE A 298 -2.98 22.78 -4.78
N VAL A 299 -3.79 22.98 -3.72
CA VAL A 299 -3.30 23.06 -2.35
C VAL A 299 -2.65 21.73 -1.94
N ILE A 300 -3.30 20.59 -2.18
CA ILE A 300 -2.73 19.27 -1.84
C ILE A 300 -1.42 19.04 -2.59
N MET A 301 -1.38 19.29 -3.91
CA MET A 301 -0.18 19.16 -4.73
C MET A 301 0.97 20.04 -4.21
N MET A 302 0.69 21.29 -3.85
CA MET A 302 1.71 22.21 -3.35
C MET A 302 2.19 21.86 -1.95
N VAL A 303 1.31 21.36 -1.07
CA VAL A 303 1.70 20.86 0.26
C VAL A 303 2.63 19.66 0.09
N MET A 304 2.27 18.68 -0.74
CA MET A 304 3.12 17.51 -1.00
C MET A 304 4.45 17.90 -1.65
N THR A 305 4.44 18.83 -2.61
CA THR A 305 5.66 19.35 -3.25
C THR A 305 6.55 20.06 -2.23
N GLY A 306 5.97 20.85 -1.31
CA GLY A 306 6.72 21.52 -0.24
C GLY A 306 7.27 20.57 0.82
N MET A 307 6.69 19.38 0.96
CA MET A 307 7.21 18.28 1.79
C MET A 307 8.21 17.38 1.06
N GLU A 308 8.60 17.73 -0.17
CA GLU A 308 9.48 16.93 -1.05
C GLU A 308 8.95 15.50 -1.33
N ILE A 309 7.61 15.35 -1.38
CA ILE A 309 6.93 14.10 -1.74
C ILE A 309 6.75 14.05 -3.26
N ARG A 310 7.42 13.11 -3.92
CA ARG A 310 7.45 12.92 -5.38
C ARG A 310 6.13 12.42 -5.92
N SER A 311 5.36 11.63 -5.15
CA SER A 311 4.01 11.22 -5.52
C SER A 311 3.01 12.39 -5.67
N ALA A 312 3.42 13.64 -5.41
CA ALA A 312 2.67 14.84 -5.79
C ALA A 312 2.28 14.88 -7.29
N TYR A 313 3.00 14.17 -8.16
CA TYR A 313 2.65 14.04 -9.59
C TYR A 313 1.22 13.53 -9.82
N ILE A 314 0.69 12.71 -8.89
CA ILE A 314 -0.67 12.15 -8.93
C ILE A 314 -1.68 13.31 -8.99
N PHE A 315 -1.48 14.33 -8.17
CA PHE A 315 -2.33 15.53 -8.16
C PHE A 315 -1.99 16.48 -9.32
N ALA A 316 -0.74 16.51 -9.77
CA ALA A 316 -0.34 17.29 -10.93
C ALA A 316 -1.10 16.87 -12.20
N ILE A 317 -1.31 15.57 -12.41
CA ILE A 317 -2.13 15.05 -13.52
C ILE A 317 -3.52 15.69 -13.48
N VAL A 318 -4.20 15.65 -12.32
CA VAL A 318 -5.53 16.26 -12.14
C VAL A 318 -5.48 17.75 -12.47
N VAL A 319 -4.54 18.50 -11.86
CA VAL A 319 -4.42 19.95 -12.03
C VAL A 319 -4.15 20.33 -13.50
N ILE A 320 -3.32 19.59 -14.22
CA ILE A 320 -3.04 19.82 -15.65
C ILE A 320 -4.33 19.73 -16.48
N PHE A 321 -5.12 18.67 -16.29
CA PHE A 321 -6.37 18.49 -17.03
C PHE A 321 -7.47 19.48 -16.61
N PHE A 322 -7.51 19.87 -15.33
CA PHE A 322 -8.34 20.98 -14.87
C PHE A 322 -7.96 22.29 -15.56
N ASN A 323 -6.67 22.66 -15.54
CA ASN A 323 -6.14 23.85 -16.20
C ASN A 323 -6.51 23.86 -17.69
N ALA A 324 -6.29 22.74 -18.40
CA ALA A 324 -6.63 22.62 -19.82
C ALA A 324 -8.13 22.83 -20.07
N SER A 325 -9.00 22.19 -19.28
CA SER A 325 -10.46 22.36 -19.41
C SER A 325 -10.92 23.79 -19.10
N THR A 326 -10.31 24.45 -18.11
CA THR A 326 -10.59 25.84 -17.74
C THR A 326 -10.15 26.81 -18.82
N ILE A 327 -8.97 26.62 -19.45
CA ILE A 327 -8.50 27.45 -20.57
C ILE A 327 -9.50 27.41 -21.73
N VAL A 328 -9.93 26.22 -22.15
CA VAL A 328 -10.91 26.07 -23.24
C VAL A 328 -12.23 26.74 -22.86
N ASN A 329 -12.66 26.59 -21.62
CA ASN A 329 -13.87 27.22 -21.10
C ASN A 329 -13.80 28.75 -21.07
N MET A 330 -12.64 29.33 -20.73
CA MET A 330 -12.42 30.78 -20.79
C MET A 330 -12.46 31.30 -22.23
N ILE A 331 -11.90 30.56 -23.20
CA ILE A 331 -11.93 30.93 -24.63
C ILE A 331 -13.36 31.02 -25.16
N ILE A 332 -14.21 30.05 -24.81
CA ILE A 332 -15.64 30.08 -25.19
C ILE A 332 -16.47 30.99 -24.27
N ARG A 333 -15.83 31.73 -23.36
CA ARG A 333 -16.45 32.59 -22.33
C ARG A 333 -17.61 31.90 -21.61
N PHE A 334 -17.39 30.64 -21.24
CA PHE A 334 -18.35 29.86 -20.46
C PHE A 334 -19.78 29.82 -21.04
N LYS A 335 -19.95 30.00 -22.36
CA LYS A 335 -21.26 30.18 -23.02
C LYS A 335 -22.20 28.98 -22.88
N GLN A 336 -23.44 29.26 -22.43
CA GLN A 336 -24.52 28.26 -22.25
C GLN A 336 -24.06 27.02 -21.49
N PHE A 337 -24.61 25.84 -21.74
CA PHE A 337 -24.19 24.59 -21.09
C PHE A 337 -22.94 23.94 -21.72
N HIS A 338 -22.24 24.59 -22.66
CA HIS A 338 -21.11 23.96 -23.37
C HIS A 338 -19.92 23.66 -22.46
N TRP A 339 -19.73 24.46 -21.41
CA TRP A 339 -18.60 24.33 -20.50
C TRP A 339 -18.55 22.97 -19.79
N ILE A 340 -19.72 22.35 -19.55
CA ILE A 340 -19.77 21.06 -18.88
C ILE A 340 -19.21 19.96 -19.77
N TYR A 341 -19.50 20.00 -21.07
CA TYR A 341 -18.97 19.02 -22.02
C TYR A 341 -17.45 19.15 -22.13
N VAL A 342 -16.93 20.37 -22.19
CA VAL A 342 -15.48 20.63 -22.19
C VAL A 342 -14.84 20.06 -20.92
N HIS A 343 -15.45 20.29 -19.77
CA HIS A 343 -14.96 19.75 -18.51
C HIS A 343 -15.00 18.22 -18.49
N LEU A 344 -16.13 17.60 -18.84
CA LEU A 344 -16.28 16.14 -18.89
C LEU A 344 -15.26 15.49 -19.82
N ILE A 345 -15.04 16.06 -21.01
CA ILE A 345 -14.01 15.59 -21.95
C ILE A 345 -12.62 15.68 -21.31
N GLY A 346 -12.32 16.79 -20.63
CA GLY A 346 -11.07 16.98 -19.91
C GLY A 346 -10.84 15.97 -18.77
N GLN A 347 -11.90 15.37 -18.21
CA GLN A 347 -11.81 14.38 -17.15
C GLN A 347 -11.63 12.93 -17.64
N ILE A 348 -11.81 12.63 -18.94
CA ILE A 348 -11.71 11.27 -19.47
C ILE A 348 -10.35 10.64 -19.16
N ILE A 349 -9.26 11.37 -19.42
CA ILE A 349 -7.89 10.87 -19.20
C ILE A 349 -7.58 10.72 -17.70
N PRO A 350 -7.84 11.71 -16.83
CA PRO A 350 -7.73 11.54 -15.39
C PRO A 350 -8.50 10.31 -14.87
N ILE A 351 -9.77 10.15 -15.22
CA ILE A 351 -10.59 9.02 -14.77
C ILE A 351 -9.99 7.69 -15.24
N ALA A 352 -9.55 7.59 -16.49
CA ALA A 352 -8.87 6.39 -16.99
C ALA A 352 -7.60 6.09 -16.18
N TYR A 353 -6.79 7.12 -15.90
CA TYR A 353 -5.55 6.99 -15.14
C TYR A 353 -5.83 6.49 -13.72
N PHE A 354 -6.77 7.11 -13.01
CA PHE A 354 -7.11 6.74 -11.64
C PHE A 354 -7.82 5.39 -11.53
N SER A 355 -8.54 4.97 -12.57
CA SER A 355 -9.10 3.61 -12.66
C SER A 355 -7.99 2.56 -12.85
N SER A 356 -6.96 2.83 -13.65
CA SER A 356 -5.80 1.92 -13.75
C SER A 356 -4.98 1.89 -12.46
N PHE A 357 -4.79 3.06 -11.85
CA PHE A 357 -4.08 3.21 -10.59
C PHE A 357 -4.80 2.50 -9.44
N SER A 358 -6.13 2.58 -9.37
CA SER A 358 -6.92 1.90 -8.35
C SER A 358 -6.78 0.38 -8.41
N LEU A 359 -6.71 -0.20 -9.63
CA LEU A 359 -6.46 -1.62 -9.80
C LEU A 359 -5.13 -2.04 -9.19
N THR A 360 -4.06 -1.26 -9.40
CA THR A 360 -2.72 -1.54 -8.84
C THR A 360 -2.71 -1.46 -7.31
N VAL A 361 -3.34 -0.42 -6.75
CA VAL A 361 -3.44 -0.24 -5.30
C VAL A 361 -4.24 -1.38 -4.68
N PHE A 362 -5.44 -1.67 -5.18
CA PHE A 362 -6.29 -2.70 -4.60
C PHE A 362 -5.75 -4.10 -4.82
N SER A 363 -5.18 -4.43 -5.99
CA SER A 363 -4.59 -5.76 -6.22
C SER A 363 -3.42 -6.06 -5.29
N THR A 364 -2.68 -5.03 -4.86
CA THR A 364 -1.53 -5.16 -3.97
C THR A 364 -1.97 -5.22 -2.50
N PHE A 365 -2.82 -4.28 -2.08
CA PHE A 365 -3.13 -4.09 -0.66
C PHE A 365 -4.27 -4.95 -0.13
N ILE A 366 -5.20 -5.42 -0.98
CA ILE A 366 -6.28 -6.32 -0.53
C ILE A 366 -5.70 -7.65 0.00
N PRO A 367 -4.86 -8.39 -0.75
CA PRO A 367 -4.31 -9.66 -0.25
C PRO A 367 -3.35 -9.47 0.93
N MET A 368 -2.75 -8.29 1.09
CA MET A 368 -1.93 -7.97 2.26
C MET A 368 -2.73 -7.94 3.57
N GLN A 369 -4.04 -7.67 3.52
CA GLN A 369 -4.85 -7.55 4.74
C GLN A 369 -5.02 -8.88 5.50
N ASN A 370 -4.94 -10.06 4.85
CA ASN A 370 -5.00 -11.35 5.55
C ASN A 370 -3.62 -11.95 5.91
N ARG A 371 -2.55 -11.17 5.80
CA ARG A 371 -1.20 -11.49 6.32
C ARG A 371 -0.69 -10.37 7.24
N GLY A 372 -1.61 -9.62 7.83
CA GLY A 372 -1.36 -8.41 8.59
C GLY A 372 -1.33 -8.64 10.10
N ASN A 373 -1.67 -7.60 10.86
CA ASN A 373 -1.90 -7.70 12.29
C ASN A 373 -3.36 -8.07 12.55
N ALA A 374 -3.62 -9.22 13.17
CA ALA A 374 -4.98 -9.67 13.50
C ALA A 374 -5.72 -8.73 14.46
N GLU A 375 -5.02 -7.90 15.24
CA GLU A 375 -5.65 -6.90 16.11
C GLU A 375 -6.06 -5.62 15.37
N SER A 376 -5.51 -5.40 14.17
CA SER A 376 -5.80 -4.20 13.39
C SER A 376 -7.08 -4.38 12.60
N ASN A 377 -7.86 -3.30 12.43
CA ASN A 377 -9.03 -3.32 11.56
C ASN A 377 -8.58 -3.15 10.09
N PRO A 378 -8.65 -4.20 9.25
CA PRO A 378 -8.17 -4.14 7.86
C PRO A 378 -9.02 -3.21 6.99
N ASP A 379 -10.29 -3.00 7.34
CA ASP A 379 -11.20 -2.16 6.57
C ASP A 379 -10.79 -0.68 6.60
N MET A 380 -10.04 -0.25 7.63
CA MET A 380 -9.61 1.15 7.78
C MET A 380 -8.73 1.61 6.61
N LEU A 381 -7.72 0.80 6.26
CA LEU A 381 -6.78 1.12 5.19
C LEU A 381 -7.49 1.10 3.82
N ILE A 382 -8.33 0.09 3.59
CA ILE A 382 -9.09 -0.04 2.35
C ILE A 382 -10.12 1.09 2.19
N ALA A 383 -10.77 1.50 3.28
CA ALA A 383 -11.67 2.66 3.26
C ALA A 383 -10.91 3.95 2.92
N LEU A 384 -9.71 4.16 3.46
CA LEU A 384 -8.88 5.32 3.13
C LEU A 384 -8.50 5.35 1.64
N PHE A 385 -8.04 4.23 1.08
CA PHE A 385 -7.76 4.13 -0.36
C PHE A 385 -9.01 4.36 -1.21
N ALA A 386 -10.14 3.77 -0.80
CA ALA A 386 -11.41 3.96 -1.49
C ALA A 386 -11.85 5.43 -1.51
N VAL A 387 -11.66 6.16 -0.42
CA VAL A 387 -11.97 7.60 -0.36
C VAL A 387 -11.05 8.42 -1.26
N VAL A 388 -9.74 8.17 -1.23
CA VAL A 388 -8.77 8.88 -2.09
C VAL A 388 -9.09 8.63 -3.56
N ILE A 389 -9.30 7.38 -3.96
CA ILE A 389 -9.66 7.00 -5.34
C ILE A 389 -11.03 7.58 -5.71
N GLY A 390 -12.00 7.51 -4.80
CA GLY A 390 -13.31 8.13 -4.96
C GLY A 390 -13.21 9.63 -5.25
N LEU A 391 -12.37 10.36 -4.50
CA LEU A 391 -12.14 11.79 -4.71
C LEU A 391 -11.57 12.08 -6.10
N MET A 392 -10.63 11.26 -6.58
CA MET A 392 -10.00 11.44 -7.90
C MET A 392 -10.92 11.09 -9.08
N ILE A 393 -11.81 10.10 -8.92
CA ILE A 393 -12.67 9.63 -10.01
C ILE A 393 -13.98 10.41 -10.06
N THR A 394 -14.56 10.77 -8.92
CA THR A 394 -15.93 11.32 -8.85
C THR A 394 -16.03 12.83 -8.87
N THR A 395 -14.90 13.50 -9.12
CA THR A 395 -14.78 14.96 -9.15
C THR A 395 -15.80 15.65 -10.08
N PHE A 396 -16.21 14.97 -11.15
CA PHE A 396 -17.16 15.47 -12.14
C PHE A 396 -18.65 15.35 -11.72
N LEU A 397 -18.96 14.62 -10.64
CA LEU A 397 -20.35 14.34 -10.25
C LEU A 397 -21.06 15.56 -9.67
N THR A 398 -20.35 16.38 -8.89
CA THR A 398 -20.91 17.58 -8.25
C THR A 398 -21.61 18.52 -9.23
N PRO A 399 -20.97 18.98 -10.34
CA PRO A 399 -21.65 19.83 -11.30
C PRO A 399 -22.79 19.13 -12.04
N LEU A 400 -22.68 17.82 -12.32
CA LEU A 400 -23.74 17.07 -13.00
C LEU A 400 -25.01 16.97 -12.16
N VAL A 401 -24.87 16.53 -10.91
CA VAL A 401 -26.02 16.31 -10.02
C VAL A 401 -26.70 17.63 -9.68
N ALA A 402 -25.92 18.69 -9.49
CA ALA A 402 -26.44 20.04 -9.27
C ALA A 402 -27.31 20.57 -10.42
N MET A 403 -27.07 20.13 -11.66
CA MET A 403 -27.86 20.53 -12.83
C MET A 403 -29.10 19.66 -13.07
N MET A 404 -29.26 18.55 -12.34
CA MET A 404 -30.41 17.68 -12.50
C MET A 404 -31.70 18.35 -12.00
N ARG A 405 -32.81 18.12 -12.69
CA ARG A 405 -34.14 18.58 -12.22
C ARG A 405 -34.56 17.90 -10.91
N LYS A 406 -34.09 16.68 -10.66
CA LYS A 406 -34.42 15.87 -9.47
C LYS A 406 -33.15 15.23 -8.89
N PRO A 407 -32.28 15.99 -8.20
CA PRO A 407 -31.00 15.49 -7.69
C PRO A 407 -31.18 14.34 -6.68
N PHE A 408 -32.28 14.30 -5.93
CA PHE A 408 -32.57 13.22 -4.98
C PHE A 408 -32.77 11.84 -5.62
N VAL A 409 -33.06 11.76 -6.91
CA VAL A 409 -33.11 10.47 -7.62
C VAL A 409 -31.72 9.84 -7.69
N TYR A 410 -30.68 10.66 -7.94
CA TYR A 410 -29.29 10.19 -7.91
C TYR A 410 -28.91 9.66 -6.53
N PHE A 411 -29.22 10.40 -5.46
CA PHE A 411 -28.99 9.93 -4.09
C PHE A 411 -29.74 8.63 -3.80
N GLY A 412 -30.97 8.49 -4.29
CA GLY A 412 -31.73 7.24 -4.19
C GLY A 412 -31.00 6.04 -4.79
N PHE A 413 -30.40 6.18 -5.98
CA PHE A 413 -29.60 5.11 -6.60
C PHE A 413 -28.32 4.78 -5.82
N VAL A 414 -27.57 5.79 -5.38
CA VAL A 414 -26.33 5.58 -4.62
C VAL A 414 -26.62 4.96 -3.26
N VAL A 415 -27.66 5.42 -2.56
CA VAL A 415 -28.12 4.82 -1.28
C VAL A 415 -28.63 3.40 -1.51
N ALA A 416 -29.37 3.13 -2.58
CA ALA A 416 -29.81 1.78 -2.89
C ALA A 416 -28.61 0.84 -3.11
N PHE A 417 -27.60 1.26 -3.87
CA PHE A 417 -26.38 0.47 -4.08
C PHE A 417 -25.58 0.29 -2.79
N TRP A 418 -25.47 1.32 -1.95
CA TRP A 418 -24.85 1.23 -0.63
C TRP A 418 -25.56 0.21 0.27
N VAL A 419 -26.89 0.29 0.38
CA VAL A 419 -27.71 -0.65 1.16
C VAL A 419 -27.61 -2.07 0.62
N ILE A 420 -27.65 -2.26 -0.70
CA ILE A 420 -27.45 -3.58 -1.32
C ILE A 420 -26.08 -4.14 -0.95
N SER A 421 -25.03 -3.33 -0.98
CA SER A 421 -23.67 -3.77 -0.65
C SER A 421 -23.55 -4.17 0.83
N ILE A 422 -24.22 -3.45 1.73
CA ILE A 422 -24.34 -3.83 3.15
C ILE A 422 -25.04 -5.19 3.26
N ILE A 423 -26.18 -5.37 2.58
CA ILE A 423 -26.91 -6.65 2.61
C ILE A 423 -26.03 -7.78 2.09
N VAL A 424 -25.33 -7.61 0.96
CA VAL A 424 -24.46 -8.65 0.41
C VAL A 424 -23.29 -8.96 1.35
N SER A 425 -22.70 -7.94 1.99
CA SER A 425 -21.56 -8.12 2.90
C SER A 425 -21.85 -9.02 4.10
N VAL A 426 -23.11 -9.13 4.54
CA VAL A 426 -23.53 -10.00 5.65
C VAL A 426 -24.08 -11.36 5.20
N THR A 427 -24.02 -11.66 3.90
CA THR A 427 -24.40 -12.96 3.34
C THR A 427 -23.17 -13.84 3.11
N PRO A 428 -23.31 -15.15 2.80
CA PRO A 428 -22.17 -16.00 2.45
C PRO A 428 -21.34 -15.48 1.26
N VAL A 429 -21.92 -14.64 0.40
CA VAL A 429 -21.17 -13.97 -0.68
C VAL A 429 -20.11 -13.03 -0.10
N GLY A 430 -20.44 -12.28 0.95
CA GLY A 430 -19.53 -11.41 1.68
C GLY A 430 -18.55 -12.15 2.59
N PHE A 431 -18.58 -13.49 2.68
CA PHE A 431 -17.55 -14.21 3.42
C PHE A 431 -16.19 -14.00 2.75
N PRO A 432 -15.11 -13.66 3.47
CA PRO A 432 -13.85 -13.24 2.85
C PRO A 432 -13.18 -14.33 2.02
N TYR A 433 -13.21 -15.59 2.44
CA TYR A 433 -12.32 -16.63 1.91
C TYR A 433 -12.97 -17.56 0.89
N ARG A 434 -12.16 -18.05 -0.05
CA ARG A 434 -12.51 -19.12 -0.99
C ARG A 434 -11.36 -20.12 -1.09
N ALA A 435 -11.68 -21.40 -1.19
CA ALA A 435 -10.68 -22.42 -1.44
C ALA A 435 -9.90 -22.11 -2.73
N GLU A 436 -8.60 -22.40 -2.73
CA GLU A 436 -7.67 -22.30 -3.88
C GLU A 436 -7.43 -20.90 -4.47
N THR A 437 -8.31 -19.92 -4.22
CA THR A 437 -8.29 -18.62 -4.89
C THR A 437 -8.05 -17.46 -3.93
N SER A 438 -8.65 -17.51 -2.74
CA SER A 438 -8.47 -16.51 -1.68
C SER A 438 -8.49 -17.19 -0.30
N PRO A 439 -7.53 -18.08 -0.03
CA PRO A 439 -7.50 -18.85 1.21
C PRO A 439 -7.17 -17.96 2.42
N GLN A 440 -7.63 -18.40 3.59
CA GLN A 440 -7.17 -17.88 4.87
C GLN A 440 -5.73 -18.35 5.17
N ARG A 441 -4.98 -17.55 5.93
CA ARG A 441 -3.58 -17.85 6.32
C ARG A 441 -3.45 -17.93 7.84
N TYR A 442 -2.67 -18.90 8.30
CA TYR A 442 -2.27 -19.04 9.70
C TYR A 442 -0.98 -19.87 9.78
N TYR A 443 -0.12 -19.58 10.76
CA TYR A 443 1.03 -20.44 11.06
C TYR A 443 0.72 -21.33 12.25
N VAL A 444 1.16 -22.58 12.16
CA VAL A 444 1.12 -23.54 13.25
C VAL A 444 2.52 -24.10 13.47
N PHE A 445 3.04 -24.00 14.69
CA PHE A 445 4.24 -24.72 15.10
C PHE A 445 3.88 -25.88 16.00
N HIS A 446 4.29 -27.10 15.65
CA HIS A 446 4.21 -28.25 16.54
C HIS A 446 5.50 -28.32 17.36
N LEU A 447 5.40 -27.96 18.64
CA LEU A 447 6.54 -27.72 19.51
C LEU A 447 6.73 -28.87 20.51
N ASP A 448 8.00 -29.20 20.77
CA ASP A 448 8.46 -29.93 21.95
C ASP A 448 9.44 -29.02 22.70
N ARG A 449 9.10 -28.62 23.93
CA ARG A 449 9.92 -27.70 24.73
C ARG A 449 10.48 -28.42 25.94
N ASN A 450 11.79 -28.34 26.12
CA ASN A 450 12.50 -28.93 27.24
C ASN A 450 13.29 -27.82 27.96
N PHE A 451 12.94 -27.55 29.21
CA PHE A 451 13.54 -26.51 30.03
C PHE A 451 14.45 -27.14 31.08
N TYR A 452 15.67 -26.64 31.19
CA TYR A 452 16.69 -27.20 32.08
C TYR A 452 17.11 -26.16 33.13
N GLU A 453 17.35 -26.62 34.36
CA GLU A 453 17.95 -25.81 35.43
C GLU A 453 19.45 -25.60 35.18
N PHE A 454 20.07 -24.66 35.92
CA PHE A 454 21.52 -24.42 35.85
C PHE A 454 22.39 -25.66 36.15
N GLY A 455 21.85 -26.66 36.84
CA GLY A 455 22.50 -27.94 37.13
C GLY A 455 22.39 -28.97 36.00
N GLY A 456 21.68 -28.67 34.91
CA GLY A 456 21.42 -29.58 33.79
C GLY A 456 20.25 -30.54 34.00
N GLU A 457 19.53 -30.44 35.12
CA GLU A 457 18.32 -31.24 35.37
C GLU A 457 17.12 -30.68 34.60
N LEU A 458 16.28 -31.58 34.06
CA LEU A 458 15.07 -31.20 33.34
C LEU A 458 14.02 -30.64 34.31
N ARG A 459 13.71 -29.35 34.19
CA ARG A 459 12.71 -28.62 35.00
C ARG A 459 11.29 -28.89 34.54
N LYS A 460 11.05 -28.75 33.23
CA LYS A 460 9.73 -28.80 32.59
C LYS A 460 9.90 -29.35 31.17
N SER A 461 8.99 -30.21 30.76
CA SER A 461 8.89 -30.69 29.38
C SER A 461 7.42 -30.66 28.97
N ASP A 462 7.12 -30.02 27.85
CA ASP A 462 5.76 -29.95 27.32
C ASP A 462 5.73 -29.90 25.79
N SER A 463 4.58 -30.25 25.21
CA SER A 463 4.38 -30.25 23.77
C SER A 463 3.05 -29.60 23.40
N HIS A 464 3.08 -28.72 22.41
CA HIS A 464 1.95 -27.86 22.08
C HIS A 464 1.93 -27.50 20.59
N PHE A 465 0.75 -27.18 20.07
CA PHE A 465 0.62 -26.39 18.86
C PHE A 465 0.57 -24.91 19.23
N TYR A 466 1.54 -24.14 18.75
CA TYR A 466 1.48 -22.69 18.73
C TYR A 466 0.78 -22.25 17.45
N ILE A 467 -0.24 -21.40 17.55
CA ILE A 467 -1.00 -20.91 16.41
C ILE A 467 -0.93 -19.38 16.38
N HIS A 468 -0.46 -18.84 15.26
CA HIS A 468 -0.33 -17.40 15.04
C HIS A 468 -1.46 -16.85 14.17
N PRO A 469 -2.33 -15.97 14.70
CA PRO A 469 -3.34 -15.27 13.90
C PRO A 469 -2.73 -14.23 12.95
N PHE A 470 -3.14 -14.24 11.68
CA PHE A 470 -2.78 -13.20 10.69
C PHE A 470 -3.92 -12.25 10.35
N ASP A 471 -5.13 -12.60 10.73
CA ASP A 471 -6.34 -11.88 10.40
C ASP A 471 -7.36 -11.94 11.54
N VAL A 472 -8.35 -11.05 11.45
CA VAL A 472 -9.42 -10.87 12.44
C VAL A 472 -10.34 -12.08 12.61
N TYR A 473 -10.28 -13.08 11.72
CA TYR A 473 -11.11 -14.29 11.79
C TYR A 473 -10.40 -15.46 12.47
N SER A 474 -9.11 -15.32 12.77
CA SER A 474 -8.35 -16.30 13.53
C SER A 474 -8.45 -16.00 15.03
N PRO A 475 -8.88 -16.95 15.89
CA PRO A 475 -9.02 -18.37 15.62
C PRO A 475 -10.45 -18.84 15.30
N ASP A 476 -11.47 -17.97 15.35
CA ASP A 476 -12.89 -18.37 15.33
C ASP A 476 -13.22 -19.33 14.16
N THR A 477 -12.76 -18.98 12.96
CA THR A 477 -12.90 -19.83 11.76
C THR A 477 -12.17 -21.17 11.85
N ILE A 478 -11.07 -21.23 12.60
CA ILE A 478 -10.32 -22.47 12.87
C ILE A 478 -11.09 -23.31 13.89
N VAL A 479 -11.66 -22.70 14.93
CA VAL A 479 -12.48 -23.38 15.95
C VAL A 479 -13.69 -24.07 15.30
N ASP A 480 -14.34 -23.41 14.34
CA ASP A 480 -15.47 -23.98 13.60
C ASP A 480 -15.09 -25.23 12.78
N THR A 481 -13.81 -25.38 12.43
CA THR A 481 -13.32 -26.46 11.55
C THR A 481 -12.56 -27.56 12.32
N VAL A 482 -11.89 -27.21 13.42
CA VAL A 482 -10.99 -28.08 14.19
C VAL A 482 -11.48 -28.15 15.65
N PRO A 483 -12.25 -29.20 16.02
CA PRO A 483 -12.85 -29.32 17.36
C PRO A 483 -11.84 -29.27 18.50
N GLU A 484 -10.60 -29.72 18.27
CA GLU A 484 -9.54 -29.68 19.27
C GLU A 484 -9.22 -28.26 19.75
N MET A 485 -9.49 -27.24 18.93
CA MET A 485 -9.29 -25.83 19.28
C MET A 485 -10.17 -25.35 20.44
N GLU A 486 -11.25 -26.06 20.79
CA GLU A 486 -12.01 -25.76 22.01
C GLU A 486 -11.16 -25.84 23.29
N ARG A 487 -10.06 -26.60 23.25
CA ARG A 487 -9.09 -26.72 24.35
C ARG A 487 -7.93 -25.71 24.26
N ALA A 488 -7.88 -24.90 23.21
CA ALA A 488 -6.83 -23.92 23.04
C ALA A 488 -7.00 -22.76 24.02
N THR A 489 -5.88 -22.26 24.54
CA THR A 489 -5.83 -21.08 25.41
C THR A 489 -4.93 -20.02 24.78
N LEU A 490 -5.03 -18.77 25.22
CA LEU A 490 -4.01 -17.78 24.90
C LEU A 490 -2.67 -18.18 25.53
N LEU A 491 -1.56 -17.73 24.93
CA LEU A 491 -0.20 -18.04 25.40
C LEU A 491 0.07 -17.63 26.85
N GLY A 492 -0.61 -16.58 27.35
CA GLY A 492 -0.53 -16.17 28.76
C GLY A 492 0.83 -15.59 29.15
N ASP A 493 1.31 -15.96 30.34
CA ASP A 493 2.52 -15.41 30.97
C ASP A 493 3.81 -16.21 30.68
N GLU A 494 3.78 -17.14 29.72
CA GLU A 494 4.96 -17.92 29.32
C GLU A 494 6.12 -17.01 28.87
N CYS A 495 5.81 -15.86 28.28
CA CYS A 495 6.78 -14.86 27.82
C CYS A 495 7.41 -14.03 28.94
N ASP A 496 6.77 -13.98 30.10
CA ASP A 496 7.33 -13.32 31.29
C ASP A 496 8.27 -14.28 32.05
N ARG A 497 8.07 -15.59 31.88
CA ARG A 497 8.81 -16.64 32.58
C ARG A 497 10.03 -17.13 31.80
N GLU A 498 9.92 -17.19 30.47
CA GLU A 498 10.92 -17.81 29.61
C GLU A 498 11.42 -16.83 28.55
N LEU A 499 12.71 -16.89 28.25
CA LEU A 499 13.30 -16.14 27.14
C LEU A 499 12.55 -16.47 25.83
N TYR A 500 12.08 -15.44 25.12
CA TYR A 500 11.29 -15.61 23.90
C TYR A 500 10.09 -16.57 24.09
N CYS A 501 9.46 -16.56 25.27
CA CYS A 501 8.35 -17.45 25.63
C CYS A 501 8.67 -18.95 25.56
N GLY A 502 9.95 -19.32 25.44
CA GLY A 502 10.37 -20.69 25.12
C GLY A 502 9.93 -21.16 23.73
N ILE A 503 9.65 -20.24 22.80
CA ILE A 503 9.17 -20.55 21.44
C ILE A 503 10.27 -20.22 20.43
N PRO A 504 10.58 -21.12 19.49
CA PRO A 504 11.54 -20.86 18.42
C PRO A 504 10.89 -20.03 17.30
N TYR A 505 10.67 -18.74 17.57
CA TYR A 505 10.05 -17.85 16.58
C TYR A 505 10.90 -17.75 15.32
N TYR A 506 10.31 -18.13 14.18
CA TYR A 506 10.93 -17.98 12.86
C TYR A 506 11.11 -16.50 12.48
N GLN A 507 10.14 -15.66 12.86
CA GLN A 507 10.20 -14.21 12.67
C GLN A 507 9.95 -13.49 14.00
N ASN A 508 10.77 -12.49 14.29
CA ASN A 508 10.65 -11.69 15.52
C ASN A 508 9.30 -10.95 15.63
N THR A 509 8.62 -10.71 14.52
CA THR A 509 7.26 -10.13 14.46
C THR A 509 6.23 -11.00 15.18
N TYR A 510 6.40 -12.34 15.16
CA TYR A 510 5.49 -13.25 15.87
C TYR A 510 5.66 -13.13 17.38
N HIS A 511 6.89 -12.94 17.86
CA HIS A 511 7.17 -12.62 19.26
C HIS A 511 6.61 -11.24 19.64
N ALA A 512 6.75 -10.23 18.78
CA ALA A 512 6.17 -8.91 19.03
C ALA A 512 4.64 -8.97 19.20
N ARG A 513 3.97 -9.90 18.52
CA ARG A 513 2.52 -10.14 18.56
C ARG A 513 2.14 -11.41 19.35
N ARG A 514 2.94 -11.80 20.33
CA ARG A 514 2.72 -13.01 21.15
C ARG A 514 1.40 -13.00 21.94
N ASN A 515 0.85 -11.82 22.25
CA ASN A 515 -0.34 -11.68 23.10
C ASN A 515 -1.63 -12.22 22.46
N ILE A 516 -1.66 -12.30 21.12
CA ILE A 516 -2.81 -12.86 20.37
C ILE A 516 -2.61 -14.31 19.99
N ALA A 517 -1.47 -14.91 20.34
CA ALA A 517 -1.15 -16.27 19.93
C ALA A 517 -1.89 -17.30 20.78
N TRP A 518 -2.24 -18.41 20.13
CA TRP A 518 -3.00 -19.50 20.73
C TRP A 518 -2.11 -20.72 20.99
N TRP A 519 -2.48 -21.43 22.04
CA TRP A 519 -1.71 -22.51 22.64
C TRP A 519 -2.62 -23.72 22.81
N LEU A 520 -2.36 -24.78 22.06
CA LEU A 520 -3.16 -25.99 22.07
C LEU A 520 -2.32 -27.18 22.55
N PRO A 521 -2.64 -27.83 23.67
CA PRO A 521 -1.93 -29.01 24.15
C PRO A 521 -1.90 -30.13 23.11
N ALA A 522 -0.70 -30.65 22.85
CA ALA A 522 -0.43 -31.64 21.81
C ALA A 522 0.44 -32.79 22.34
N ASN A 523 0.47 -33.90 21.60
CA ASN A 523 1.46 -34.94 21.82
C ASN A 523 2.83 -34.49 21.29
N LYS A 524 3.91 -35.11 21.77
CA LYS A 524 5.26 -34.81 21.30
C LYS A 524 5.41 -35.01 19.78
N PRO A 525 5.94 -34.02 19.02
CA PRO A 525 6.24 -34.18 17.59
C PRO A 525 7.30 -35.26 17.35
N ALA A 526 7.15 -36.00 16.27
CA ALA A 526 8.18 -36.91 15.77
C ALA A 526 9.16 -36.11 14.90
N LEU A 527 10.34 -35.80 15.44
CA LEU A 527 11.40 -35.09 14.73
C LEU A 527 12.39 -36.09 14.13
N ASP A 528 12.67 -35.97 12.83
CA ASP A 528 13.68 -36.74 12.12
C ASP A 528 14.57 -35.80 11.28
N PRO A 529 15.87 -35.62 11.62
CA PRO A 529 16.58 -36.24 12.74
C PRO A 529 16.14 -35.67 14.10
N PRO A 530 16.35 -36.41 15.21
CA PRO A 530 16.10 -35.87 16.54
C PRO A 530 17.03 -34.68 16.81
N VAL A 531 16.52 -33.69 17.56
CA VAL A 531 17.32 -32.57 18.05
C VAL A 531 18.02 -32.99 19.34
N ILE A 532 19.34 -32.92 19.35
CA ILE A 532 20.20 -33.25 20.50
C ILE A 532 20.98 -32.00 20.85
N LEU A 533 20.85 -31.54 22.09
CA LEU A 533 21.65 -30.44 22.65
C LEU A 533 22.39 -30.98 23.87
N GLU A 534 23.71 -31.05 23.80
CA GLU A 534 24.59 -31.51 24.87
C GLU A 534 25.39 -30.35 25.42
N PHE A 535 25.35 -30.16 26.75
CA PHE A 535 26.24 -29.24 27.43
C PHE A 535 27.60 -29.93 27.66
N LEU A 536 28.67 -29.38 27.08
CA LEU A 536 30.01 -29.95 27.13
C LEU A 536 30.81 -29.45 28.34
N GLY A 537 30.51 -28.24 28.83
CA GLY A 537 31.14 -27.67 30.02
C GLY A 537 31.10 -26.15 30.08
N LYS A 538 31.56 -25.62 31.22
CA LYS A 538 31.78 -24.19 31.43
C LYS A 538 33.19 -23.93 31.95
N GLU A 539 33.83 -22.89 31.44
CA GLU A 539 35.17 -22.47 31.84
C GLU A 539 35.17 -20.95 32.12
N SER A 540 35.76 -20.54 33.25
CA SER A 540 36.00 -19.12 33.52
C SER A 540 37.24 -18.69 32.73
N VAL A 541 37.04 -17.82 31.75
CA VAL A 541 38.11 -17.34 30.85
C VAL A 541 38.77 -16.07 31.41
N ASP A 542 38.03 -15.28 32.18
CA ASP A 542 38.51 -14.07 32.86
C ASP A 542 37.62 -13.76 34.09
N VAL A 543 38.00 -12.77 34.90
CA VAL A 543 37.28 -12.31 36.11
C VAL A 543 35.80 -12.00 35.81
N ASN A 544 35.52 -11.48 34.61
CA ASN A 544 34.18 -11.12 34.15
C ASN A 544 33.72 -11.89 32.90
N ALA A 545 34.37 -13.01 32.55
CA ALA A 545 34.04 -13.79 31.36
C ALA A 545 33.97 -15.29 31.65
N THR A 546 32.84 -15.90 31.29
CA THR A 546 32.63 -17.35 31.34
C THR A 546 32.30 -17.85 29.95
N ARG A 547 32.99 -18.90 29.50
CA ARG A 547 32.68 -19.63 28.27
C ARG A 547 31.80 -20.82 28.61
N TYR A 548 30.75 -21.02 27.82
CA TYR A 548 29.90 -22.19 27.86
C TYR A 548 30.04 -22.92 26.53
N ASP A 549 30.29 -24.23 26.59
CA ASP A 549 30.45 -25.07 25.41
C ASP A 549 29.25 -26.01 25.28
N PHE A 550 28.67 -26.04 24.07
CA PHE A 550 27.53 -26.88 23.73
C PHE A 550 27.81 -27.61 22.41
N SER A 551 27.32 -28.85 22.29
CA SER A 551 27.21 -29.59 21.04
C SER A 551 25.74 -29.67 20.67
N MET A 552 25.40 -29.32 19.42
CA MET A 552 24.02 -29.41 18.92
C MET A 552 23.99 -30.22 17.63
N GLN A 553 23.08 -31.17 17.57
CA GLN A 553 22.71 -31.90 16.37
C GLN A 553 21.22 -31.67 16.10
N GLY A 554 20.86 -31.41 14.85
CA GLY A 554 19.48 -31.11 14.49
C GLY A 554 19.31 -30.93 12.98
N PRO A 555 18.15 -30.41 12.55
CA PRO A 555 17.86 -30.14 11.15
C PRO A 555 18.71 -28.99 10.60
N SER A 556 18.63 -28.73 9.29
CA SER A 556 19.36 -27.63 8.63
C SER A 556 18.94 -26.23 9.09
N HIS A 557 17.78 -26.09 9.72
CA HIS A 557 17.30 -24.84 10.32
C HIS A 557 17.38 -24.91 11.84
N MET A 558 18.34 -24.20 12.43
CA MET A 558 18.50 -24.08 13.88
C MET A 558 18.77 -22.61 14.23
N SER A 559 18.11 -22.13 15.27
CA SER A 559 18.31 -20.78 15.80
C SER A 559 18.85 -20.87 17.23
N PHE A 560 19.82 -20.02 17.54
CA PHE A 560 20.40 -19.92 18.87
C PHE A 560 20.19 -18.51 19.41
N TYR A 561 19.48 -18.41 20.54
CA TYR A 561 19.19 -17.16 21.20
C TYR A 561 19.93 -17.11 22.53
N VAL A 562 20.60 -15.99 22.79
CA VAL A 562 21.24 -15.70 24.07
C VAL A 562 20.75 -14.37 24.55
N SER A 563 20.29 -14.32 25.80
CA SER A 563 20.02 -13.06 26.49
C SER A 563 20.92 -12.98 27.71
N PRO A 564 21.52 -11.80 27.99
CA PRO A 564 21.97 -11.55 29.35
C PRO A 564 20.75 -11.68 30.27
N LEU A 565 20.86 -12.46 31.34
CA LEU A 565 19.91 -12.35 32.43
C LEU A 565 20.11 -10.97 33.05
N GLU A 566 19.05 -10.18 33.20
CA GLU A 566 19.00 -9.26 34.34
C GLU A 566 19.08 -10.16 35.58
N GLY A 567 20.17 -10.02 36.34
CA GLY A 567 20.46 -10.86 37.51
C GLY A 567 19.45 -10.69 38.63
#